data_AF-A0A1Q6WC46-F1
#
_entry.id   AF-A0A1Q6WC46-F1
#
_cell.length_a   1.000
_cell.length_b   1.000
_cell.length_c   1.000
_cell.angle_alpha   90.00
_cell.angle_beta   90.00
_cell.angle_gamma   90.00
#
_symmetry.space_group_name_H-M   'P 1'
#
loop_
_entity.id
_entity.type
_entity.pdbx_description
1 polymer ?
#
loop_
_entity_poly.entity_id
_entity_poly.type
_entity_poly.pdbx_seq_one_letter_code
_entity_poly.pdbx_strand_id
1 'polypeptide(L)'
;MVLPSGVRLHWREAGDPQRPAVVWIHGGSVEDSSFMVGDLEAFFGRIRGLFPDTRGHGLSQKFERAEDLTYPKKAGDLLLWLDGLGVVAPVWGGASMGAALSLWVAAHRPERVRAVISISGPPFAPIEADQRWWKAHRALVVAGRFQEYFDANVRLRLGEAELARLKARPERYAAAVRPLEQHTVTSLLAVLDETYAGRLSGPLSHGRDVTAGRGHDPGSPITRGGRRLALSQPIPPRRSPVGHRGILCGDRVRLTH
;
A
#
# COMPACT_ATOMS: atom_id res chain seq x y z
N MET A 1 -0.62 17.88 -2.12
CA MET A 1 -1.83 18.66 -1.88
C MET A 1 -2.09 18.63 -0.40
N VAL A 2 -2.51 19.75 0.20
CA VAL A 2 -3.03 19.75 1.57
C VAL A 2 -4.50 19.34 1.51
N LEU A 3 -4.84 18.26 2.19
CA LEU A 3 -6.20 17.74 2.26
C LEU A 3 -7.06 18.59 3.21
N PRO A 4 -8.39 18.53 3.13
CA PRO A 4 -9.28 19.18 4.10
C PRO A 4 -9.00 18.80 5.56
N SER A 5 -8.39 17.63 5.79
CA SER A 5 -7.92 17.18 7.10
C SER A 5 -6.65 17.88 7.61
N GLY A 6 -6.05 18.77 6.79
CA GLY A 6 -4.75 19.42 7.06
C GLY A 6 -3.54 18.57 6.67
N VAL A 7 -3.73 17.32 6.24
CA VAL A 7 -2.63 16.41 5.89
C VAL A 7 -2.06 16.77 4.52
N ARG A 8 -0.73 16.89 4.43
CA ARG A 8 -0.04 17.03 3.13
C ARG A 8 0.20 15.66 2.50
N LEU A 9 -0.37 15.45 1.31
CA LEU A 9 -0.23 14.23 0.52
C LEU A 9 0.54 14.51 -0.77
N HIS A 10 1.61 13.76 -1.01
CA HIS A 10 2.37 13.73 -2.26
C HIS A 10 1.93 12.54 -3.13
N TRP A 11 1.94 12.72 -4.46
CA TRP A 11 1.73 11.62 -5.38
C TRP A 11 2.46 11.82 -6.71
N ARG A 12 2.65 10.71 -7.41
CA ARG A 12 3.09 10.69 -8.81
C ARG A 12 1.93 10.31 -9.70
N GLU A 13 1.94 10.81 -10.93
CA GLU A 13 0.93 10.51 -11.93
C GLU A 13 1.59 10.22 -13.28
N ALA A 14 1.12 9.16 -13.94
CA ALA A 14 1.60 8.70 -15.24
C ALA A 14 0.45 8.14 -16.07
N GLY A 15 0.66 8.06 -17.38
CA GLY A 15 -0.38 7.67 -18.34
C GLY A 15 -1.35 8.78 -18.72
N ASP A 16 -2.41 8.38 -19.40
CA ASP A 16 -3.38 9.30 -20.01
C ASP A 16 -4.45 9.72 -18.99
N PRO A 17 -4.53 11.03 -18.64
CA PRO A 17 -5.48 11.52 -17.64
C PRO A 17 -6.96 11.38 -18.05
N GLN A 18 -7.25 11.13 -19.33
CA GLN A 18 -8.61 10.89 -19.84
C GLN A 18 -9.03 9.41 -19.74
N ARG A 19 -8.15 8.53 -19.26
CA ARG A 19 -8.41 7.10 -19.12
C ARG A 19 -8.88 6.73 -17.71
N PRO A 20 -9.44 5.52 -17.52
CA PRO A 20 -9.83 5.04 -16.20
C PRO A 20 -8.67 5.14 -15.20
N ALA A 21 -8.99 5.67 -14.02
CA ALA A 21 -8.01 5.87 -12.95
C ALA A 21 -7.67 4.54 -12.25
N VAL A 22 -6.38 4.34 -12.02
CA VAL A 22 -5.83 3.24 -11.23
C VAL A 22 -5.03 3.86 -10.08
N VAL A 23 -5.49 3.66 -8.85
CA VAL A 23 -4.74 4.02 -7.64
C VAL A 23 -3.83 2.86 -7.29
N TRP A 24 -2.53 3.07 -7.39
CA TRP A 24 -1.51 2.04 -7.22
C TRP A 24 -0.61 2.35 -6.02
N ILE A 25 -0.83 1.61 -4.94
CA ILE A 25 -0.30 1.90 -3.60
C ILE A 25 0.97 1.07 -3.35
N HIS A 26 2.00 1.74 -2.85
CA HIS A 26 3.27 1.12 -2.49
C HIS A 26 3.18 0.21 -1.26
N GLY A 27 4.18 -0.67 -1.12
CA GLY A 27 4.35 -1.50 0.08
C GLY A 27 4.80 -0.68 1.29
N GLY A 28 4.56 -1.17 2.50
CA GLY A 28 4.92 -0.43 3.73
C GLY A 28 6.39 -0.51 4.11
N SER A 29 7.21 -1.11 3.25
CA SER A 29 8.67 -1.27 3.42
C SER A 29 9.45 -0.62 2.27
N VAL A 30 8.80 0.21 1.45
CA VAL A 30 9.47 1.03 0.44
C VAL A 30 9.37 2.49 0.82
N GLU A 31 10.37 3.26 0.40
CA GLU A 31 10.49 4.68 0.76
C GLU A 31 9.30 5.50 0.23
N ASP A 32 8.97 5.33 -1.05
CA ASP A 32 7.94 6.11 -1.73
C ASP A 32 7.31 5.38 -2.93
N SER A 33 6.38 6.05 -3.60
CA SER A 33 5.61 5.51 -4.72
C SER A 33 6.40 5.31 -6.02
N SER A 34 7.63 5.84 -6.15
CA SER A 34 8.45 5.72 -7.37
C SER A 34 8.76 4.27 -7.73
N PHE A 35 8.95 3.40 -6.73
CA PHE A 35 9.22 1.97 -6.89
C PHE A 35 8.10 1.21 -7.60
N MET A 36 6.89 1.77 -7.61
CA MET A 36 5.70 1.11 -8.12
C MET A 36 5.28 1.60 -9.51
N VAL A 37 5.86 2.70 -10.00
CA VAL A 37 5.50 3.29 -11.29
C VAL A 37 5.71 2.30 -12.43
N GLY A 38 6.87 1.62 -12.43
CA GLY A 38 7.23 0.65 -13.45
C GLY A 38 6.31 -0.57 -13.53
N ASP A 39 5.54 -0.88 -12.48
CA ASP A 39 4.60 -2.01 -12.50
C ASP A 39 3.45 -1.78 -13.49
N LEU A 40 3.10 -0.52 -13.76
CA LEU A 40 1.99 -0.15 -14.63
C LEU A 40 2.43 0.47 -15.97
N GLU A 41 3.74 0.53 -16.24
CA GLU A 41 4.27 1.29 -17.39
C GLU A 41 3.71 0.84 -18.73
N ALA A 42 3.63 -0.48 -18.95
CA ALA A 42 3.07 -1.05 -20.16
C ALA A 42 1.58 -0.72 -20.40
N PHE A 43 0.88 -0.19 -19.39
CA PHE A 43 -0.54 0.13 -19.44
C PHE A 43 -0.83 1.62 -19.56
N PHE A 44 0.17 2.51 -19.52
CA PHE A 44 -0.02 3.96 -19.47
C PHE A 44 -0.76 4.56 -20.68
N GLY A 45 -0.79 3.88 -21.84
CA GLY A 45 -1.66 4.27 -22.95
C GLY A 45 -3.15 3.98 -22.75
N ARG A 46 -3.52 3.29 -21.65
CA ARG A 46 -4.88 2.80 -21.38
C ARG A 46 -5.43 3.19 -20.01
N ILE A 47 -4.60 3.76 -19.14
CA ILE A 47 -4.97 4.10 -17.76
C ILE A 47 -4.42 5.47 -17.36
N ARG A 48 -5.07 6.09 -16.37
CA ARG A 48 -4.50 7.16 -15.56
C ARG A 48 -3.93 6.54 -14.29
N GLY A 49 -2.62 6.36 -14.23
CA GLY A 49 -1.92 5.82 -13.07
C GLY A 49 -1.71 6.88 -11.99
N LEU A 50 -2.21 6.62 -10.78
CA LEU A 50 -2.10 7.49 -9.62
C LEU A 50 -1.34 6.77 -8.50
N PHE A 51 -0.18 7.28 -8.13
CA PHE A 51 0.77 6.62 -7.24
C PHE A 51 0.99 7.47 -5.97
N PRO A 52 0.13 7.36 -4.96
CA PRO A 52 0.23 8.17 -3.76
C PRO A 52 1.37 7.67 -2.87
N ASP A 53 2.09 8.61 -2.24
CA ASP A 53 2.82 8.30 -1.02
C ASP A 53 1.81 8.31 0.13
N THR A 54 1.57 7.17 0.77
CA THR A 54 0.64 7.15 1.91
C THR A 54 1.21 7.97 3.08
N ARG A 55 0.35 8.46 3.99
CA ARG A 55 0.82 9.11 5.22
C ARG A 55 1.91 8.29 5.92
N GLY A 56 2.97 8.97 6.36
CA GLY A 56 4.19 8.37 6.90
C GLY A 56 5.25 8.00 5.86
N HIS A 57 4.95 8.02 4.56
CA HIS A 57 5.85 7.58 3.49
C HIS A 57 6.20 8.70 2.51
N GLY A 58 7.31 8.53 1.79
CA GLY A 58 7.85 9.45 0.79
C GLY A 58 7.80 10.91 1.22
N LEU A 59 7.25 11.76 0.34
CA LEU A 59 7.13 13.21 0.56
C LEU A 59 5.80 13.61 1.22
N SER A 60 4.92 12.64 1.48
CA SER A 60 3.72 12.85 2.30
C SER A 60 4.09 13.10 3.76
N GLN A 61 3.17 13.73 4.48
CA GLN A 61 3.35 14.09 5.88
C GLN A 61 3.75 12.89 6.75
N LYS A 62 4.75 13.10 7.62
CA LYS A 62 5.25 12.14 8.59
C LYS A 62 4.49 12.28 9.92
N PHE A 63 4.39 11.18 10.65
CA PHE A 63 3.73 11.11 11.95
C PHE A 63 4.57 10.26 12.89
N GLU A 64 4.62 10.66 14.16
CA GLU A 64 5.38 9.95 15.19
C GLU A 64 4.53 8.94 15.96
N ARG A 65 3.20 9.13 16.00
CA ARG A 65 2.29 8.27 16.75
C ARG A 65 1.80 7.12 15.88
N ALA A 66 1.78 5.91 16.44
CA ALA A 66 1.31 4.73 15.71
C ALA A 66 -0.18 4.85 15.33
N GLU A 67 -1.00 5.45 16.20
CA GLU A 67 -2.44 5.67 15.96
C GLU A 67 -2.72 6.56 14.73
N ASP A 68 -1.76 7.41 14.34
CA ASP A 68 -1.87 8.25 13.15
C ASP A 68 -1.54 7.51 11.86
N LEU A 69 -0.94 6.32 11.94
CA LEU A 69 -0.45 5.55 10.80
C LEU A 69 -1.35 4.38 10.42
N THR A 70 -2.52 4.25 11.03
CA THR A 70 -3.48 3.15 10.84
C THR A 70 -4.10 3.12 9.44
N TYR A 71 -4.61 1.97 9.01
CA TYR A 71 -5.30 1.85 7.71
C TYR A 71 -6.51 2.78 7.55
N PRO A 72 -7.40 2.96 8.55
CA PRO A 72 -8.50 3.92 8.43
C PRO A 72 -8.02 5.35 8.15
N LYS A 73 -6.92 5.78 8.80
CA LYS A 73 -6.31 7.09 8.58
C LYS A 73 -5.71 7.21 7.17
N LYS A 74 -4.97 6.18 6.72
CA LYS A 74 -4.44 6.12 5.35
C LYS A 74 -5.55 6.16 4.30
N ALA A 75 -6.60 5.36 4.47
CA ALA A 75 -7.73 5.31 3.56
C ALA A 75 -8.50 6.64 3.51
N GLY A 76 -8.74 7.26 4.66
CA GLY A 76 -9.39 8.56 4.74
C GLY A 76 -8.66 9.63 3.93
N ASP A 77 -7.33 9.69 4.04
CA ASP A 77 -6.53 10.63 3.24
C ASP A 77 -6.65 10.37 1.74
N LEU A 78 -6.58 9.10 1.32
CA LEU A 78 -6.66 8.75 -0.10
C LEU A 78 -8.06 9.04 -0.66
N LEU A 79 -9.13 8.84 0.11
CA LEU A 79 -10.49 9.18 -0.32
C LEU A 79 -10.68 10.69 -0.48
N LEU A 80 -10.22 11.49 0.49
CA LEU A 80 -10.24 12.96 0.40
C LEU A 80 -9.40 13.46 -0.78
N TRP A 81 -8.27 12.80 -1.05
CA TRP A 81 -7.43 13.11 -2.20
C TRP A 81 -8.17 12.82 -3.52
N LEU A 82 -8.83 11.68 -3.65
CA LEU A 82 -9.61 11.34 -4.83
C LEU A 82 -10.79 12.28 -5.03
N ASP A 83 -11.45 12.71 -3.95
CA ASP A 83 -12.50 13.73 -4.01
C ASP A 83 -11.96 15.04 -4.59
N GLY A 84 -10.80 15.51 -4.11
CA GLY A 84 -10.12 16.69 -4.66
C GLY A 84 -9.67 16.53 -6.13
N LEU A 85 -9.46 15.30 -6.61
CA LEU A 85 -9.14 15.00 -8.00
C LEU A 85 -10.38 14.75 -8.89
N GLY A 86 -11.59 14.75 -8.31
CA GLY A 86 -12.82 14.38 -9.02
C GLY A 86 -12.84 12.92 -9.49
N VAL A 87 -12.08 12.03 -8.85
CA VAL A 87 -11.97 10.62 -9.24
C VAL A 87 -12.96 9.78 -8.43
N VAL A 88 -13.94 9.21 -9.14
CA VAL A 88 -14.98 8.35 -8.56
C VAL A 88 -14.73 6.89 -8.93
N ALA A 89 -14.75 6.03 -7.92
CA ALA A 89 -14.61 4.57 -8.05
C ALA A 89 -13.48 4.12 -9.00
N PRO A 90 -12.20 4.43 -8.72
CA PRO A 90 -11.08 3.94 -9.49
C PRO A 90 -10.87 2.43 -9.28
N VAL A 91 -10.00 1.84 -10.08
CA VAL A 91 -9.39 0.55 -9.74
C VAL A 91 -8.35 0.81 -8.65
N TRP A 92 -8.37 0.02 -7.58
CA TRP A 92 -7.39 0.08 -6.51
C TRP A 92 -6.41 -1.08 -6.65
N GLY A 93 -5.16 -0.89 -6.31
CA GLY A 93 -4.22 -1.99 -6.23
C GLY A 93 -2.88 -1.61 -5.66
N GLY A 94 -2.00 -2.59 -5.57
CA GLY A 94 -0.67 -2.40 -5.03
C GLY A 94 -0.07 -3.69 -4.50
N ALA A 95 1.04 -3.56 -3.77
CA ALA A 95 1.76 -4.67 -3.18
C ALA A 95 1.79 -4.61 -1.65
N SER A 96 1.70 -5.76 -0.97
CA SER A 96 1.82 -5.87 0.50
C SER A 96 0.86 -4.91 1.24
N MET A 97 1.35 -3.90 1.96
CA MET A 97 0.54 -2.86 2.60
C MET A 97 -0.44 -2.20 1.61
N GLY A 98 -0.01 -1.92 0.38
CA GLY A 98 -0.86 -1.29 -0.63
C GLY A 98 -1.99 -2.19 -1.10
N ALA A 99 -1.75 -3.51 -1.18
CA ALA A 99 -2.77 -4.50 -1.45
C ALA A 99 -3.77 -4.60 -0.28
N ALA A 100 -3.28 -4.64 0.96
CA ALA A 100 -4.10 -4.69 2.17
C ALA A 100 -4.99 -3.44 2.29
N LEU A 101 -4.42 -2.26 2.08
CA LEU A 101 -5.15 -0.99 2.11
C LEU A 101 -6.21 -0.91 1.01
N SER A 102 -5.90 -1.42 -0.20
CA SER A 102 -6.88 -1.49 -1.30
C SER A 102 -8.07 -2.39 -0.96
N LEU A 103 -7.81 -3.56 -0.36
CA LEU A 103 -8.85 -4.45 0.14
C LEU A 103 -9.64 -3.82 1.30
N TRP A 104 -8.97 -3.09 2.19
CA TRP A 104 -9.61 -2.38 3.28
C TRP A 104 -10.60 -1.34 2.77
N VAL A 105 -10.23 -0.54 1.76
CA VAL A 105 -11.14 0.44 1.14
C VAL A 105 -12.33 -0.28 0.49
N ALA A 106 -12.09 -1.37 -0.24
CA ALA A 106 -13.17 -2.13 -0.87
C ALA A 106 -14.16 -2.74 0.13
N ALA A 107 -13.69 -3.17 1.30
CA ALA A 107 -14.53 -3.75 2.34
C ALA A 107 -15.37 -2.69 3.08
N HIS A 108 -14.84 -1.48 3.27
CA HIS A 108 -15.49 -0.44 4.10
C HIS A 108 -16.18 0.66 3.28
N ARG A 109 -15.82 0.82 2.00
CA ARG A 109 -16.30 1.84 1.06
C ARG A 109 -16.46 1.25 -0.35
N PRO A 110 -17.24 0.17 -0.53
CA PRO A 110 -17.37 -0.51 -1.83
C PRO A 110 -17.85 0.43 -2.95
N GLU A 111 -18.64 1.46 -2.64
CA GLU A 111 -19.08 2.50 -3.57
C GLU A 111 -17.94 3.33 -4.16
N ARG A 112 -16.76 3.31 -3.51
CA ARG A 112 -15.54 4.03 -3.92
C ARG A 112 -14.56 3.13 -4.67
N VAL A 113 -14.95 1.92 -5.04
CA VAL A 113 -14.05 0.92 -5.65
C VAL A 113 -14.69 0.27 -6.87
N ARG A 114 -14.01 0.31 -8.01
CA ARG A 114 -14.43 -0.45 -9.21
C ARG A 114 -13.93 -1.89 -9.19
N ALA A 115 -12.67 -2.07 -8.82
CA ALA A 115 -12.01 -3.38 -8.72
C ALA A 115 -10.77 -3.26 -7.82
N VAL A 116 -10.28 -4.41 -7.34
CA VAL A 116 -9.04 -4.49 -6.56
C VAL A 116 -8.05 -5.45 -7.23
N ILE A 117 -6.81 -5.02 -7.36
CA ILE A 117 -5.66 -5.85 -7.74
C ILE A 117 -4.75 -5.99 -6.51
N SER A 118 -4.63 -7.21 -5.98
CA SER A 118 -3.86 -7.50 -4.78
C SER A 118 -2.61 -8.33 -5.14
N ILE A 119 -1.42 -7.76 -4.91
CA ILE A 119 -0.15 -8.45 -5.14
C ILE A 119 0.54 -8.71 -3.80
N SER A 120 0.71 -9.99 -3.45
CA SER A 120 1.40 -10.39 -2.21
C SER A 120 0.87 -9.65 -0.96
N GLY A 121 -0.42 -9.32 -0.96
CA GLY A 121 -1.08 -8.70 0.18
C GLY A 121 -1.24 -9.72 1.31
N PRO A 122 -1.06 -9.31 2.58
CA PRO A 122 -1.44 -10.15 3.70
C PRO A 122 -2.95 -10.48 3.60
N PRO A 123 -3.38 -11.63 4.13
CA PRO A 123 -4.80 -11.95 4.17
C PRO A 123 -5.56 -10.86 4.94
N PHE A 124 -6.80 -10.58 4.55
CA PHE A 124 -7.63 -9.54 5.18
C PHE A 124 -7.76 -9.73 6.69
N ALA A 125 -7.80 -10.99 7.14
CA ALA A 125 -7.60 -11.37 8.53
C ALA A 125 -6.29 -12.19 8.62
N PRO A 126 -5.33 -11.83 9.49
CA PRO A 126 -4.11 -12.59 9.66
C PRO A 126 -4.43 -13.95 10.25
N ILE A 127 -3.76 -14.97 9.73
CA ILE A 127 -3.82 -16.32 10.27
C ILE A 127 -3.02 -16.37 11.58
N GLU A 128 -3.39 -17.27 12.49
CA GLU A 128 -2.74 -17.38 13.79
C GLU A 128 -1.22 -17.63 13.69
N ALA A 129 -0.78 -18.34 12.65
CA ALA A 129 0.65 -18.59 12.41
C ALA A 129 1.43 -17.28 12.19
N ASP A 130 0.88 -16.36 11.40
CA ASP A 130 1.46 -15.05 11.13
C ASP A 130 1.43 -14.17 12.39
N GLN A 131 0.37 -14.23 13.19
CA GLN A 131 0.28 -13.55 14.48
C GLN A 131 1.34 -14.03 15.47
N ARG A 132 1.48 -15.36 15.63
CA ARG A 132 2.49 -15.98 16.50
C ARG A 132 3.90 -15.62 16.05
N TRP A 133 4.16 -15.69 14.74
CA TRP A 133 5.43 -15.29 14.17
C TRP A 133 5.75 -13.83 14.47
N TRP A 134 4.80 -12.92 14.25
CA TRP A 134 5.02 -11.50 14.54
C TRP A 134 5.29 -11.25 16.02
N LYS A 135 4.49 -11.86 16.92
CA LYS A 135 4.71 -11.75 18.37
C LYS A 135 6.13 -12.15 18.79
N ALA A 136 6.70 -13.18 18.16
CA ALA A 136 8.07 -13.63 18.44
C ALA A 136 9.16 -12.70 17.87
N HIS A 137 8.91 -12.03 16.74
CA HIS A 137 9.94 -11.26 16.01
C HIS A 137 9.82 -9.75 16.19
N ARG A 138 8.71 -9.26 16.77
CA ARG A 138 8.45 -7.82 17.01
C ARG A 138 9.60 -7.12 17.73
N ALA A 139 10.25 -7.79 18.67
CA ALA A 139 11.38 -7.24 19.43
C ALA A 139 12.59 -6.85 18.55
N LEU A 140 12.77 -7.49 17.39
CA LEU A 140 13.82 -7.11 16.43
C LEU A 140 13.57 -5.70 15.89
N VAL A 141 12.33 -5.40 15.53
CA VAL A 141 11.95 -4.07 15.00
C VAL A 141 12.02 -3.02 16.10
N VAL A 142 11.55 -3.34 17.32
CA VAL A 142 11.66 -2.46 18.50
C VAL A 142 13.12 -2.08 18.77
N ALA A 143 14.04 -3.02 18.63
CA ALA A 143 15.48 -2.80 18.83
C ALA A 143 16.20 -2.18 17.62
N GLY A 144 15.49 -1.84 16.53
CA GLY A 144 16.10 -1.31 15.30
C GLY A 144 16.91 -2.34 14.51
N ARG A 145 16.78 -3.65 14.81
CA ARG A 145 17.50 -4.75 14.15
C ARG A 145 16.81 -5.12 12.83
N PHE A 146 16.69 -4.16 11.91
CA PHE A 146 15.91 -4.30 10.68
C PHE A 146 16.44 -5.36 9.73
N GLN A 147 17.77 -5.52 9.65
CA GLN A 147 18.40 -6.57 8.86
C GLN A 147 18.00 -7.97 9.34
N GLU A 148 17.95 -8.18 10.65
CA GLU A 148 17.57 -9.48 11.23
C GLU A 148 16.08 -9.75 11.10
N TYR A 149 15.26 -8.72 11.26
CA TYR A 149 13.84 -8.79 10.93
C TYR A 149 13.64 -9.18 9.46
N PHE A 150 14.37 -8.55 8.54
CA PHE A 150 14.31 -8.84 7.11
C PHE A 150 14.69 -10.29 6.82
N ASP A 151 15.80 -10.79 7.38
CA ASP A 151 16.23 -12.18 7.25
C ASP A 151 15.18 -13.16 7.76
N ALA A 152 14.60 -12.87 8.94
CA ALA A 152 13.53 -13.69 9.50
C ALA A 152 12.28 -13.70 8.60
N ASN A 153 11.93 -12.55 8.00
CA ASN A 153 10.78 -12.45 7.11
C ASN A 153 11.00 -13.18 5.79
N VAL A 154 12.17 -13.04 5.16
CA VAL A 154 12.55 -13.80 3.96
C VAL A 154 12.52 -15.29 4.24
N ARG A 155 13.06 -15.73 5.39
CA ARG A 155 13.01 -17.13 5.81
C ARG A 155 11.57 -17.65 5.94
N LEU A 156 10.68 -16.88 6.54
CA LEU A 156 9.26 -17.25 6.67
C LEU A 156 8.57 -17.39 5.29
N ARG A 157 8.81 -16.44 4.38
CA ARG A 157 8.03 -16.32 3.13
C ARG A 157 8.62 -17.09 1.96
N LEU A 158 9.94 -17.17 1.88
CA LEU A 158 10.69 -17.72 0.74
C LEU A 158 11.60 -18.89 1.12
N GLY A 159 11.86 -19.12 2.41
CA GLY A 159 12.68 -20.21 2.92
C GLY A 159 14.18 -19.91 3.02
N GLU A 160 14.93 -20.82 3.64
CA GLU A 160 16.37 -20.65 3.92
C GLU A 160 17.20 -20.55 2.64
N ALA A 161 16.86 -21.33 1.62
CA ALA A 161 17.61 -21.38 0.36
C ALA A 161 17.57 -20.03 -0.37
N GLU A 162 16.42 -19.34 -0.40
CA GLU A 162 16.32 -18.04 -1.06
C GLU A 162 17.01 -16.94 -0.23
N LEU A 163 16.95 -17.02 1.11
CA LEU A 163 17.75 -16.14 1.96
C LEU A 163 19.25 -16.28 1.66
N ALA A 164 19.76 -17.52 1.60
CA ALA A 164 21.15 -17.79 1.24
C ALA A 164 21.49 -17.24 -0.16
N ARG A 165 20.60 -17.45 -1.15
CA ARG A 165 20.77 -16.94 -2.52
C ARG A 165 20.75 -15.42 -2.62
N LEU A 166 20.02 -14.75 -1.73
CA LEU A 166 20.00 -13.29 -1.64
C LEU A 166 21.28 -12.78 -0.98
N LYS A 167 21.70 -13.39 0.14
CA LYS A 167 22.94 -13.01 0.87
C LYS A 167 24.20 -13.27 0.07
N ALA A 168 24.21 -14.25 -0.84
CA ALA A 168 25.28 -14.48 -1.80
C ALA A 168 25.45 -13.33 -2.83
N ARG A 169 24.51 -12.38 -2.87
CA ARG A 169 24.54 -11.20 -3.75
C ARG A 169 24.48 -9.93 -2.89
N PRO A 170 25.59 -9.52 -2.24
CA PRO A 170 25.60 -8.54 -1.16
C PRO A 170 25.03 -7.18 -1.59
N GLU A 171 25.29 -6.73 -2.82
CA GLU A 171 24.70 -5.48 -3.32
C GLU A 171 23.17 -5.54 -3.42
N ARG A 172 22.63 -6.67 -3.91
CA ARG A 172 21.18 -6.86 -3.99
C ARG A 172 20.54 -7.00 -2.62
N TYR A 173 21.22 -7.68 -1.70
CA TYR A 173 20.77 -7.80 -0.33
C TYR A 173 20.73 -6.43 0.36
N ALA A 174 21.81 -5.65 0.29
CA ALA A 174 21.86 -4.30 0.84
C ALA A 174 20.77 -3.39 0.23
N ALA A 175 20.54 -3.48 -1.08
CA ALA A 175 19.47 -2.74 -1.74
C ALA A 175 18.07 -3.15 -1.27
N ALA A 176 17.87 -4.40 -0.86
CA ALA A 176 16.59 -4.90 -0.35
C ALA A 176 16.34 -4.52 1.12
N VAL A 177 17.40 -4.39 1.93
CA VAL A 177 17.33 -4.03 3.34
C VAL A 177 17.24 -2.51 3.54
N ARG A 178 17.99 -1.74 2.74
CA ARG A 178 18.10 -0.26 2.87
C ARG A 178 16.76 0.47 3.02
N PRO A 179 15.68 0.13 2.28
CA PRO A 179 14.40 0.79 2.47
C PRO A 179 13.84 0.66 3.89
N LEU A 180 14.05 -0.48 4.57
CA LEU A 180 13.65 -0.67 5.96
C LEU A 180 14.45 0.23 6.92
N GLU A 181 15.73 0.44 6.63
CA GLU A 181 16.62 1.30 7.43
C GLU A 181 16.24 2.78 7.37
N GLN A 182 15.49 3.18 6.34
CA GLN A 182 14.95 4.54 6.22
C GLN A 182 13.68 4.76 7.05
N HIS A 183 13.06 3.70 7.60
CA HIS A 183 11.92 3.86 8.50
C HIS A 183 12.37 4.20 9.92
N THR A 184 11.58 5.05 10.60
CA THR A 184 11.62 5.08 12.06
C THR A 184 11.05 3.78 12.62
N VAL A 185 11.54 3.33 13.77
CA VAL A 185 11.01 2.15 14.49
C VAL A 185 9.50 2.27 14.64
N THR A 186 8.99 3.43 15.04
CA THR A 186 7.55 3.64 15.22
C THR A 186 6.75 3.50 13.92
N SER A 187 7.27 4.05 12.82
CA SER A 187 6.60 3.98 11.51
C SER A 187 6.50 2.53 11.03
N LEU A 188 7.59 1.78 11.11
CA LEU A 188 7.60 0.38 10.69
C LEU A 188 6.75 -0.49 11.62
N LEU A 189 6.82 -0.30 12.93
CA LEU A 189 5.97 -1.01 13.89
C LEU A 189 4.49 -0.76 13.62
N ALA A 190 4.08 0.47 13.32
CA ALA A 190 2.67 0.76 13.04
C ALA A 190 2.15 -0.03 11.83
N VAL A 191 2.94 -0.09 10.74
CA VAL A 191 2.58 -0.87 9.54
C VAL A 191 2.49 -2.37 9.86
N LEU A 192 3.48 -2.91 10.57
CA LEU A 192 3.57 -4.34 10.84
C LEU A 192 2.55 -4.79 11.89
N ASP A 193 2.35 -4.00 12.95
CA ASP A 193 1.32 -4.28 13.95
C ASP A 193 -0.09 -4.22 13.32
N GLU A 194 -0.37 -3.34 12.37
CA GLU A 194 -1.64 -3.36 11.62
C GLU A 194 -1.78 -4.59 10.73
N THR A 195 -0.71 -4.95 10.02
CA THR A 195 -0.66 -6.09 9.09
C THR A 195 -0.84 -7.43 9.82
N TYR A 196 -0.15 -7.62 10.94
CA TYR A 196 -0.08 -8.90 11.62
C TYR A 196 -1.06 -9.03 12.80
N ALA A 197 -1.54 -7.95 13.41
CA ALA A 197 -2.47 -8.02 14.55
C ALA A 197 -3.96 -8.04 14.14
N GLY A 198 -4.27 -7.90 12.85
CA GLY A 198 -5.64 -8.11 12.34
C GLY A 198 -6.58 -6.93 12.55
N ARG A 199 -6.02 -5.73 12.63
CA ARG A 199 -6.81 -4.48 12.75
C ARG A 199 -7.44 -4.02 11.44
N LEU A 200 -7.20 -4.74 10.34
CA LEU A 200 -7.90 -4.58 9.06
C LEU A 200 -9.43 -4.70 9.19
N SER A 201 -9.95 -5.38 10.21
CA SER A 201 -11.39 -5.54 10.48
C SER A 201 -11.97 -4.55 11.50
N GLY A 202 -11.21 -3.55 11.95
CA GLY A 202 -11.68 -2.57 12.94
C GLY A 202 -12.67 -1.55 12.34
N PRO A 203 -13.71 -1.13 13.07
CA PRO A 203 -14.65 -0.14 12.58
C PRO A 203 -13.98 1.21 12.31
N LEU A 204 -14.50 1.93 11.31
CA LEU A 204 -14.15 3.33 11.03
C LEU A 204 -14.25 4.15 12.31
N SER A 205 -13.13 4.67 12.83
CA SER A 205 -13.15 5.70 13.86
C SER A 205 -13.70 6.99 13.24
N HIS A 206 -15.00 7.20 13.37
CA HIS A 206 -15.69 8.42 12.93
C HIS A 206 -15.26 9.56 13.86
N GLY A 207 -14.45 10.48 13.33
CA GLY A 207 -14.24 11.77 13.96
C GLY A 207 -15.52 12.59 13.84
N ARG A 208 -16.24 12.70 14.97
CA ARG A 208 -17.35 13.62 15.30
C ARG A 208 -18.45 13.82 14.25
N ASP A 209 -19.65 13.40 14.66
CA ASP A 209 -20.95 13.70 14.06
C ASP A 209 -21.07 15.10 13.46
N VAL A 210 -21.47 15.15 12.19
CA VAL A 210 -22.45 16.14 11.73
C VAL A 210 -23.65 15.33 11.23
N THR A 211 -24.75 15.49 11.94
CA THR A 211 -26.03 14.82 11.76
C THR A 211 -26.63 15.06 10.37
N ALA A 212 -27.10 14.00 9.70
CA ALA A 212 -28.24 14.08 8.80
C ALA A 212 -28.84 12.69 8.49
N GLY A 213 -30.14 12.57 8.75
CA GLY A 213 -31.07 11.90 7.84
C GLY A 213 -31.29 10.41 8.01
N ARG A 214 -32.48 10.06 8.50
CA ARG A 214 -33.02 8.70 8.62
C ARG A 214 -33.27 8.04 7.26
N GLY A 215 -33.12 6.71 7.26
CA GLY A 215 -34.01 5.75 6.58
C GLY A 215 -33.55 5.23 5.22
N HIS A 216 -33.26 3.93 5.12
CA HIS A 216 -34.14 2.91 4.53
C HIS A 216 -33.37 1.56 4.44
N ASP A 217 -34.02 0.48 4.89
CA ASP A 217 -33.64 -0.91 4.61
C ASP A 217 -34.43 -1.35 3.36
N PRO A 218 -33.87 -2.14 2.42
CA PRO A 218 -34.16 -3.57 2.49
C PRO A 218 -33.04 -4.49 2.00
N GLY A 219 -33.01 -5.71 2.56
CA GLY A 219 -32.11 -6.79 2.18
C GLY A 219 -32.44 -7.50 0.86
N SER A 220 -31.40 -8.15 0.30
CA SER A 220 -31.45 -9.43 -0.43
C SER A 220 -30.04 -9.87 -0.87
N PRO A 221 -29.80 -11.18 -1.10
CA PRO A 221 -28.48 -11.79 -0.96
C PRO A 221 -27.58 -11.62 -2.20
N ILE A 222 -26.29 -11.35 -1.96
CA ILE A 222 -25.25 -11.25 -3.00
C ILE A 222 -24.81 -12.66 -3.42
N THR A 223 -25.08 -13.02 -4.67
CA THR A 223 -24.56 -14.22 -5.33
C THR A 223 -23.05 -14.13 -5.57
N ARG A 224 -22.27 -15.06 -5.00
CA ARG A 224 -20.81 -15.17 -5.22
C ARG A 224 -20.51 -15.79 -6.59
N GLY A 225 -20.03 -14.98 -7.54
CA GLY A 225 -19.48 -15.43 -8.82
C GLY A 225 -18.02 -15.02 -9.00
N GLY A 226 -17.10 -15.65 -8.25
CA GLY A 226 -15.65 -15.44 -8.43
C GLY A 226 -15.07 -16.46 -9.42
N ARG A 227 -14.77 -16.06 -10.66
CA ARG A 227 -13.97 -16.88 -11.58
C ARG A 227 -12.49 -16.80 -11.17
N ARG A 228 -11.92 -17.94 -10.79
CA ARG A 228 -10.49 -18.12 -10.51
C ARG A 228 -9.77 -18.36 -11.85
N LEU A 229 -8.96 -17.40 -12.30
CA LEU A 229 -8.09 -17.57 -13.47
C LEU A 229 -6.78 -18.23 -13.02
N ALA A 230 -6.37 -19.27 -13.75
CA ALA A 230 -5.15 -20.03 -13.49
C ALA A 230 -3.89 -19.20 -13.81
N LEU A 231 -2.86 -19.33 -12.97
CA LEU A 231 -1.56 -18.70 -13.14
C LEU A 231 -0.77 -19.40 -14.26
N SER A 232 -0.39 -18.66 -15.31
CA SER A 232 0.52 -19.14 -16.35
C SER A 232 1.88 -18.43 -16.26
N GLN A 233 2.93 -19.23 -16.04
CA GLN A 233 4.37 -19.05 -16.33
C GLN A 233 5.15 -17.91 -15.60
N PRO A 234 6.44 -18.13 -15.26
CA PRO A 234 7.25 -17.21 -14.47
C PRO A 234 7.68 -15.95 -15.25
N ILE A 235 7.60 -14.80 -14.56
CA ILE A 235 7.99 -13.48 -15.05
C ILE A 235 9.54 -13.37 -15.08
N PRO A 236 10.17 -12.91 -16.17
CA PRO A 236 11.63 -12.76 -16.26
C PRO A 236 12.18 -11.65 -15.33
N PRO A 237 13.48 -11.67 -14.98
CA PRO A 237 14.06 -10.73 -14.03
C PRO A 237 14.05 -9.27 -14.52
N ARG A 238 13.69 -8.35 -13.61
CA ARG A 238 13.55 -6.90 -13.83
C ARG A 238 14.85 -6.24 -14.30
N ARG A 239 14.73 -5.31 -15.26
CA ARG A 239 15.78 -4.32 -15.58
C ARG A 239 15.75 -3.19 -14.55
N SER A 240 16.92 -2.59 -14.28
CA SER A 240 17.10 -1.44 -13.39
C SER A 240 16.16 -0.28 -13.77
N PRO A 241 15.75 0.58 -12.81
CA PRO A 241 14.82 1.66 -13.08
C PRO A 241 15.45 2.64 -14.08
N VAL A 242 14.77 2.81 -15.22
CA VAL A 242 15.07 3.87 -16.18
C VAL A 242 14.71 5.19 -15.50
N GLY A 243 15.63 6.14 -15.46
CA GLY A 243 15.39 7.46 -14.87
C GLY A 243 14.34 8.22 -15.67
N HIS A 244 13.08 8.18 -15.23
CA HIS A 244 12.03 9.03 -15.77
C HIS A 244 12.30 10.49 -15.36
N ARG A 245 12.46 11.38 -16.33
CA ARG A 245 12.48 12.82 -16.08
C ARG A 245 11.05 13.29 -15.81
N GLY A 246 10.76 13.69 -14.58
CA GLY A 246 9.46 14.27 -14.20
C GLY A 246 9.56 15.78 -14.07
N ILE A 247 8.50 16.50 -14.43
CA ILE A 247 8.36 17.92 -14.11
C ILE A 247 7.75 18.00 -12.71
N LEU A 248 8.51 18.54 -11.75
CA LEU A 248 8.05 18.77 -10.39
C LEU A 248 7.08 19.96 -10.39
N CYS A 249 5.83 19.75 -9.99
CA CYS A 249 4.87 20.83 -9.80
C CYS A 249 4.25 20.70 -8.39
N GLY A 250 5.01 21.16 -7.40
CA GLY A 250 4.63 21.05 -5.99
C GLY A 250 4.55 19.59 -5.51
N ASP A 251 3.45 19.24 -4.83
CA ASP A 251 3.20 17.89 -4.28
C ASP A 251 2.80 16.82 -5.33
N ARG A 252 2.84 17.18 -6.62
CA ARG A 252 2.51 16.30 -7.75
C ARG A 252 3.72 16.22 -8.67
N VAL A 253 4.10 15.01 -9.03
CA VAL A 253 5.06 14.75 -10.12
C VAL A 253 4.33 14.14 -11.29
N ARG A 254 4.34 14.82 -12.44
CA ARG A 254 3.85 14.25 -13.70
C ARG A 254 5.03 13.66 -14.46
N LEU A 255 4.96 12.36 -14.74
CA LEU A 255 5.97 11.67 -15.53
C LEU A 255 5.60 11.80 -17.02
N THR A 256 6.55 12.27 -17.83
CA THR A 256 6.43 12.30 -19.29
C THR A 256 7.10 11.06 -19.87
N HIS A 257 6.42 10.39 -20.79
CA HIS A 257 6.99 9.33 -21.63
C HIS A 257 7.56 9.94 -22.91
#